data_AF-A0A7W5NSR9-F1
#
_entry.id   AF-A0A7W5NSR9-F1
#
_cell.length_a   1.000
_cell.length_b   1.000
_cell.length_c   1.000
_cell.angle_alpha   90.00
_cell.angle_beta   90.00
_cell.angle_gamma   90.00
#
_symmetry.space_group_name_H-M   'P 1'
#
loop_
_entity.id
_entity.type
_entity.pdbx_description
1 polymer ?
#
loop_
_entity_poly.entity_id
_entity_poly.type
_entity_poly.pdbx_seq_one_letter_code
_entity_poly.pdbx_strand_id
1 'polypeptide(L)'
;MSNAIRFLETLGQNPALSRMSPEQLQAMIDSLELEPAQREAVMKGDFSVLSQLVGGRAEMVGLIWEPGPELPPGETPDADTPDENEPAQAPEEE
;
A
#
# COMPACT_ATOMS: atom_id res chain seq x y z
N MET A 1 8.78 -9.56 7.17
CA MET A 1 7.88 -9.85 6.04
C MET A 1 6.72 -10.67 6.59
N SER A 2 5.47 -10.28 6.34
CA SER A 2 4.30 -11.05 6.80
C SER A 2 4.20 -12.38 6.04
N ASN A 3 3.91 -13.47 6.74
CA ASN A 3 3.69 -14.78 6.12
C ASN A 3 2.55 -14.76 5.10
N ALA A 4 1.54 -13.91 5.31
CA ALA A 4 0.44 -13.71 4.36
C ALA A 4 0.92 -13.09 3.05
N ILE A 5 1.86 -12.14 3.08
CA ILE A 5 2.42 -11.53 1.85
C ILE A 5 3.23 -12.57 1.09
N ARG A 6 4.10 -13.33 1.76
CA ARG A 6 4.90 -14.40 1.13
C ARG A 6 4.01 -15.46 0.47
N PHE A 7 2.88 -15.79 1.08
CA PHE A 7 1.89 -16.70 0.52
C PHE A 7 1.29 -16.17 -0.79
N LEU A 8 0.81 -14.92 -0.78
CA LEU A 8 0.22 -14.28 -1.95
C LEU A 8 1.23 -14.14 -3.09
N GLU A 9 2.49 -13.82 -2.78
CA GLU A 9 3.58 -13.81 -3.76
C GLU A 9 3.80 -15.18 -4.38
N THR A 10 3.82 -16.24 -3.57
CA THR A 10 4.00 -17.62 -4.04
C THR A 10 2.86 -18.04 -4.98
N LEU A 11 1.62 -17.70 -4.62
CA LEU A 11 0.44 -17.92 -5.48
C LEU A 11 0.54 -17.17 -6.81
N GLY A 12 0.98 -15.91 -6.79
CA GLY A 12 1.11 -15.08 -7.98
C GLY A 12 2.24 -15.53 -8.92
N GLN A 13 3.34 -16.04 -8.36
CA GLN A 13 4.50 -16.51 -9.12
C GLN A 13 4.28 -17.88 -9.78
N ASN A 14 3.39 -18.71 -9.21
CA ASN A 14 3.18 -20.05 -9.71
C ASN A 14 1.70 -20.30 -10.05
N PRO A 15 1.29 -20.08 -11.31
CA PRO A 15 -0.10 -20.28 -11.73
C PRO A 15 -0.57 -21.73 -11.61
N ALA A 16 0.32 -22.73 -11.47
CA ALA A 16 -0.09 -24.10 -11.18
C ALA A 16 -0.77 -24.25 -9.81
N LEU A 17 -0.46 -23.36 -8.86
CA LEU A 17 -1.07 -23.36 -7.52
C LEU A 17 -2.56 -22.98 -7.55
N SER A 18 -2.99 -22.22 -8.56
CA SER A 18 -4.42 -21.92 -8.77
C SER A 18 -5.27 -23.16 -9.08
N ARG A 19 -4.64 -24.29 -9.43
CA ARG A 19 -5.30 -25.57 -9.74
C ARG A 19 -5.28 -26.55 -8.57
N MET A 20 -4.77 -26.14 -7.40
CA MET A 20 -4.76 -26.98 -6.21
C MET A 20 -6.17 -27.36 -5.80
N SER A 21 -6.32 -28.58 -5.28
CA SER A 21 -7.56 -28.96 -4.62
C SER A 21 -7.76 -28.13 -3.34
N PRO A 22 -8.99 -28.00 -2.83
CA PRO A 22 -9.24 -27.34 -1.56
C PRO A 22 -8.41 -27.90 -0.40
N GLU A 23 -8.18 -29.23 -0.35
CA GLU A 23 -7.36 -29.83 0.70
C GLU A 23 -5.88 -29.45 0.58
N GLN A 24 -5.36 -29.36 -0.64
CA GLN A 24 -3.98 -28.93 -0.89
C GLN A 24 -3.77 -27.46 -0.53
N LEU A 25 -4.75 -26.60 -0.85
CA LEU A 25 -4.73 -25.19 -0.46
C LEU A 25 -4.74 -25.03 1.06
N GLN A 26 -5.59 -25.79 1.75
CA GLN A 26 -5.67 -25.80 3.21
C GLN A 26 -4.33 -26.21 3.83
N ALA A 27 -3.74 -27.33 3.37
CA ALA A 27 -2.45 -27.80 3.87
C ALA A 27 -1.32 -26.78 3.66
N MET A 28 -1.32 -26.09 2.52
CA MET A 28 -0.38 -25.01 2.25
C MET A 28 -0.57 -23.86 3.23
N ILE A 29 -1.81 -23.42 3.46
CA ILE A 29 -2.14 -22.33 4.41
C ILE A 29 -1.79 -22.70 5.85
N ASP A 30 -2.01 -23.95 6.25
CA ASP A 30 -1.62 -24.44 7.57
C ASP A 30 -0.11 -24.40 7.78
N SER A 31 0.69 -24.67 6.73
CA SER A 31 2.16 -24.63 6.78
C SER A 31 2.76 -23.22 6.91
N LEU A 32 1.97 -22.18 6.66
CA LEU A 32 2.43 -20.79 6.62
C LEU A 32 2.31 -20.08 7.96
N GLU A 33 1.76 -20.74 8.98
CA GLU A 33 1.64 -20.21 10.34
C GLU A 33 1.07 -18.78 10.35
N LEU A 34 0.02 -18.55 9.54
CA LEU A 34 -0.68 -17.27 9.49
C LEU A 34 -1.37 -16.98 10.82
N GLU A 35 -1.45 -15.70 11.19
CA GLU A 35 -2.30 -15.30 12.31
C GLU A 35 -3.77 -15.70 12.06
N PRO A 36 -4.54 -16.00 13.12
CA PRO A 36 -5.91 -16.51 12.98
C PRO A 36 -6.81 -15.66 12.09
N ALA A 37 -6.76 -14.33 12.25
CA ALA A 37 -7.55 -13.40 11.44
C ALA A 37 -7.13 -13.39 9.97
N GLN A 38 -5.82 -13.49 9.69
CA GLN A 38 -5.29 -13.56 8.32
C GLN A 38 -5.68 -14.87 7.65
N ARG A 39 -5.57 -15.99 8.38
CA ARG A 39 -5.98 -17.32 7.90
C ARG A 39 -7.45 -17.34 7.50
N GLU A 40 -8.32 -16.81 8.36
CA GLU A 40 -9.76 -16.76 8.09
C GLU A 40 -10.08 -15.89 6.86
N ALA A 41 -9.44 -14.72 6.74
CA ALA A 41 -9.61 -13.84 5.58
C ALA A 41 -9.14 -14.53 4.27
N VAL A 42 -8.00 -15.22 4.28
CA VAL A 42 -7.52 -16.01 3.14
C VAL A 42 -8.51 -17.12 2.77
N MET A 43 -9.00 -17.88 3.76
CA MET A 43 -9.94 -18.99 3.57
C MET A 43 -11.27 -18.55 2.94
N LYS A 44 -11.78 -17.39 3.34
CA LYS A 44 -13.02 -16.82 2.79
C LYS A 44 -12.82 -16.08 1.47
N GLY A 45 -11.57 -15.88 1.04
CA GLY A 45 -11.25 -14.99 -0.07
C GLY A 45 -11.64 -13.53 0.22
N ASP A 46 -11.62 -13.10 1.49
CA ASP A 46 -11.96 -11.73 1.87
C ASP A 46 -10.74 -10.83 1.72
N PHE A 47 -10.54 -10.35 0.49
CA PHE A 47 -9.40 -9.50 0.12
C PHE A 47 -9.43 -8.15 0.84
N SER A 48 -10.62 -7.63 1.19
CA SER A 48 -10.75 -6.34 1.88
C SER A 48 -10.20 -6.43 3.29
N VAL A 49 -10.64 -7.45 4.05
CA VAL A 49 -10.15 -7.71 5.40
C VAL A 49 -8.67 -8.09 5.38
N LEU A 50 -8.26 -8.95 4.44
CA LEU A 50 -6.84 -9.34 4.33
C LEU A 50 -5.95 -8.13 4.05
N SER A 51 -6.36 -7.23 3.15
CA SER A 51 -5.65 -5.99 2.84
C SER A 51 -5.45 -5.12 4.10
N GLN A 52 -6.50 -4.93 4.90
CA GLN A 52 -6.41 -4.16 6.15
C GLN A 52 -5.44 -4.82 7.15
N LEU A 53 -5.50 -6.13 7.32
CA LEU A 53 -4.65 -6.89 8.26
C LEU A 53 -3.16 -6.84 7.89
N VAL A 54 -2.82 -6.67 6.61
CA VAL A 54 -1.42 -6.58 6.15
C VAL A 54 -0.93 -5.13 5.97
N GLY A 55 -1.73 -4.13 6.38
CA GLY A 55 -1.37 -2.72 6.23
C GLY A 55 -1.51 -2.18 4.80
N GLY A 56 -2.43 -2.76 4.03
CA GLY A 56 -2.78 -2.31 2.69
C GLY A 56 -3.35 -0.89 2.68
N ARG A 57 -3.17 -0.20 1.57
CA ARG A 57 -3.62 1.18 1.37
C ARG A 57 -4.87 1.18 0.50
N ALA A 58 -5.84 2.03 0.83
CA ALA A 58 -7.05 2.21 0.02
C ALA A 58 -6.73 2.81 -1.36
N GLU A 59 -5.75 3.72 -1.40
CA GLU A 59 -5.31 4.39 -2.61
C GLU A 59 -3.79 4.32 -2.74
N MET A 60 -3.33 4.13 -3.97
CA MET A 60 -1.93 4.19 -4.34
C MET A 60 -1.80 5.17 -5.49
N VAL A 61 -1.14 6.30 -5.26
CA VAL A 61 -0.89 7.32 -6.29
C VAL A 61 0.51 7.11 -6.85
N GLY A 62 0.59 6.73 -8.12
CA GLY A 62 1.83 6.78 -8.89
C GLY A 62 2.03 8.18 -9.43
N LEU A 63 2.96 8.94 -8.85
CA LEU A 63 3.35 10.24 -9.39
C LEU A 63 4.57 10.04 -10.29
N ILE A 64 4.42 10.35 -11.57
CA ILE A 64 5.57 10.54 -12.46
C ILE A 64 5.93 12.02 -12.37
N TRP A 65 7.09 12.31 -11.77
CA TRP A 65 7.65 13.65 -11.80
C TRP A 65 8.51 13.77 -13.05
N GLU A 66 8.01 14.49 -14.06
CA GLU A 66 8.84 14.87 -15.19
C GLU A 66 9.90 15.87 -14.71
N PRO A 67 11.16 15.75 -15.16
CA PRO A 67 12.13 16.81 -14.94
C PRO A 67 11.56 18.12 -15.47
N GLY A 68 11.46 19.14 -14.62
CA GLY A 68 11.13 20.49 -15.07
C GLY A 68 12.18 21.00 -16.06
N PRO A 69 11.89 22.08 -16.80
CA PRO A 69 12.93 22.75 -17.58
C PRO A 69 14.13 23.03 -16.67
N GLU A 70 15.36 22.78 -17.16
CA GLU A 70 16.56 23.24 -16.47
C GLU A 70 16.39 24.74 -16.24
N LEU A 71 16.34 25.15 -14.97
CA LEU A 71 16.39 26.56 -14.64
C LEU A 71 17.67 27.12 -15.27
N PRO A 72 17.59 28.20 -16.06
CA PRO A 72 18.78 28.84 -16.57
C PRO A 72 19.69 29.16 -15.38
N PRO A 73 21.02 28.99 -15.50
CA PRO A 73 21.95 29.28 -14.42
C PRO A 73 21.77 30.74 -13.97
N GLY A 74 21.11 30.95 -12.83
CA GLY A 74 20.77 32.28 -12.30
C GLY A 74 19.36 32.45 -11.74
N GLU A 75 18.40 31.57 -12.05
CA GLU A 75 17.09 31.60 -11.39
C GLU A 75 17.11 30.72 -10.13
N THR A 76 17.49 31.32 -9.00
CA THR A 76 17.09 30.81 -7.69
C THR A 76 15.58 31.00 -7.54
N PRO A 77 14.79 30.01 -7.12
CA PRO A 77 13.42 30.24 -6.68
C PRO A 77 13.46 31.29 -5.58
N ASP A 78 12.75 32.39 -5.76
CA ASP A 78 12.63 33.46 -4.77
C ASP A 78 11.85 32.90 -3.58
N ALA A 79 12.58 32.27 -2.65
CA ALA A 79 12.06 31.82 -1.39
C ALA A 79 11.95 33.05 -0.48
N ASP A 80 10.95 33.90 -0.70
CA ASP A 80 10.37 34.83 0.29
C ASP A 80 9.36 35.83 -0.33
N THR A 81 8.39 35.37 -1.13
CA THR A 81 7.16 36.16 -1.34
C THR A 81 6.03 35.53 -0.53
N PRO A 82 5.58 36.17 0.58
CA PRO A 82 4.36 35.76 1.26
C PRO A 82 3.19 35.88 0.28
N ASP A 83 2.38 34.83 0.19
CA ASP A 83 1.16 34.82 -0.61
C ASP A 83 0.15 35.80 0.03
N GLU A 84 -0.15 36.91 -0.64
CA GLU A 84 -1.15 37.90 -0.19
C GLU A 84 -2.59 37.34 -0.18
N ASN A 85 -2.81 36.07 -0.55
CA ASN A 85 -4.11 35.39 -0.49
C ASN A 85 -4.22 34.27 0.56
N GLU A 86 -3.35 34.20 1.58
CA GLU A 86 -3.65 33.35 2.73
C GLU A 86 -4.75 33.98 3.61
N PRO A 87 -5.90 33.32 3.82
CA PRO A 87 -6.87 33.80 4.78
C PRO A 87 -6.25 33.70 6.17
N ALA A 88 -6.13 34.86 6.85
CA ALA A 88 -5.60 34.95 8.20
C ALA A 88 -6.29 33.93 9.12
N GLN A 89 -5.54 32.96 9.62
CA GLN A 89 -5.98 32.15 10.74
C GLN A 89 -6.07 33.08 11.96
N ALA A 90 -7.29 33.24 12.47
CA ALA A 90 -7.53 33.95 13.71
C ALA A 90 -6.76 33.26 14.85
N PRO A 91 -6.09 33.99 15.76
CA PRO A 91 -5.48 33.37 16.92
C PRO A 91 -6.57 32.82 17.84
N GLU A 92 -6.40 31.57 18.27
CA GLU A 92 -7.13 31.01 19.41
C GLU A 92 -6.71 31.78 20.68
N GLU A 93 -7.67 32.38 21.37
CA GLU A 93 -7.47 32.93 22.72
C GLU A 93 -7.85 31.86 23.77
N GLU A 94 -6.99 31.72 24.78
CA GLU A 94 -7.17 30.92 26.01
C GLU A 94 -8.37 31.38 26.87
#